data_AF-A0A8S3IWI1-F1
#
_entry.id   AF-A0A8S3IWI1-F1
#
_cell.length_a   1.000
_cell.length_b   1.000
_cell.length_c   1.000
_cell.angle_alpha   90.00
_cell.angle_beta   90.00
_cell.angle_gamma   90.00
#
_symmetry.space_group_name_H-M   'P 1'
#
loop_
_entity.id
_entity.type
_entity.pdbx_description
1 polymer ?
#
loop_
_entity_poly.entity_id
_entity_poly.type
_entity_poly.pdbx_seq_one_letter_code
_entity_poly.pdbx_strand_id
1 'polypeptide(L)'
;DHPHVAYVQITINGMKVPLLATRQHNDTFLLKFRPTIAGDYLITLKDFLGQHILGCPFNFPVYNPNGVHLEPFHPLQAINDCHFICNVDNVGQGKFFVMIYDQLKPIQIPCQLQSLAKNRCKISFSPSKIGTYRIYLAYRNIPVNGM
;
A
#
# COMPACT_ATOMS: atom_id res chain seq x y z
N ASP A 1 28.26 -27.69 2.92
CA ASP A 1 28.54 -26.25 2.97
C ASP A 1 27.33 -25.44 2.59
N HIS A 2 26.74 -24.77 3.58
CA HIS A 2 25.73 -23.74 3.30
C HIS A 2 26.46 -22.48 2.82
N PRO A 3 25.98 -21.78 1.78
CA PRO A 3 26.64 -20.58 1.30
C PRO A 3 26.66 -19.54 2.43
N HIS A 4 27.87 -19.22 2.90
CA HIS A 4 28.07 -18.19 3.89
C HIS A 4 27.85 -16.82 3.26
N VAL A 5 26.90 -16.05 3.80
CA VAL A 5 26.63 -14.69 3.35
C VAL A 5 27.82 -13.79 3.69
N ALA A 6 28.38 -13.13 2.67
CA ALA A 6 29.48 -12.19 2.80
C ALA A 6 29.01 -10.73 2.67
N TYR A 7 27.87 -10.52 2.02
CA TYR A 7 27.38 -9.19 1.68
C TYR A 7 25.87 -9.12 1.84
N VAL A 8 25.42 -8.04 2.48
CA VAL A 8 23.99 -7.71 2.62
C VAL A 8 23.77 -6.27 2.23
N GLN A 9 22.78 -6.03 1.38
CA GLN A 9 22.31 -4.70 1.04
C GLN A 9 20.80 -4.67 0.96
N ILE A 10 20.21 -3.58 1.42
CA ILE A 10 18.81 -3.24 1.16
C ILE A 10 18.75 -1.95 0.35
N THR A 11 17.91 -1.93 -0.68
CA THR A 11 17.66 -0.75 -1.50
C THR A 11 16.17 -0.45 -1.63
N ILE A 12 15.83 0.81 -1.91
CA ILE A 12 14.51 1.23 -2.37
C ILE A 12 14.70 2.20 -3.53
N ASN A 13 14.01 1.95 -4.66
CA ASN A 13 14.18 2.74 -5.88
C ASN A 13 15.67 2.89 -6.31
N GLY A 14 16.46 1.84 -6.09
CA GLY A 14 17.91 1.83 -6.37
C GLY A 14 18.79 2.52 -5.31
N MET A 15 18.22 3.26 -4.36
CA MET A 15 18.96 3.92 -3.28
C MET A 15 19.23 2.98 -2.11
N LYS A 16 20.45 2.99 -1.56
CA LYS A 16 20.82 2.18 -0.40
C LYS A 16 20.12 2.69 0.86
N VAL A 17 19.61 1.76 1.65
CA VAL A 17 18.94 2.04 2.94
C VAL A 17 19.89 1.63 4.07
N PRO A 18 20.05 2.47 5.11
CA PRO A 18 20.86 2.11 6.27
C PRO A 18 20.37 0.80 6.90
N LEU A 19 21.30 -0.12 7.13
CA LEU A 19 21.04 -1.46 7.60
C LEU A 19 22.05 -1.83 8.69
N LEU A 20 21.53 -2.38 9.78
CA LEU A 20 22.31 -3.12 10.76
C LEU A 20 22.13 -4.61 10.49
N ALA A 21 23.20 -5.28 10.07
CA ALA A 21 23.24 -6.72 9.89
C ALA A 21 24.06 -7.35 11.03
N THR A 22 23.45 -8.29 11.76
CA THR A 22 24.12 -9.01 12.85
C THR A 22 24.09 -10.50 12.53
N ARG A 23 25.27 -11.13 12.50
CA ARG A 23 25.38 -12.58 12.38
C ARG A 23 24.84 -13.23 13.65
N GLN A 24 23.91 -14.16 13.49
CA GLN A 24 23.36 -14.97 14.57
C GLN A 24 23.98 -16.38 14.55
N HIS A 25 23.55 -17.23 15.48
CA HIS A 25 23.96 -18.64 15.49
C HIS A 25 23.32 -19.39 14.31
N ASN A 26 23.89 -20.51 13.89
CA ASN A 26 23.39 -21.37 12.81
C ASN A 26 23.32 -20.71 11.42
N ASP A 27 24.34 -19.92 11.04
CA ASP A 27 24.44 -19.26 9.71
C ASP A 27 23.26 -18.33 9.35
N THR A 28 22.51 -17.85 10.35
CA THR A 28 21.43 -16.87 10.17
C THR A 28 21.94 -15.43 10.34
N PHE A 29 21.25 -14.49 9.69
CA PHE A 29 21.52 -13.05 9.83
C PHE A 29 20.26 -12.33 10.28
N LEU A 30 20.39 -11.52 11.34
CA LEU A 30 19.36 -10.59 11.75
C LEU A 30 19.58 -9.25 11.06
N LEU A 31 18.62 -8.84 10.24
CA LEU A 31 18.63 -7.58 9.51
C LEU A 31 17.69 -6.59 10.21
N LYS A 32 18.22 -5.43 10.62
CA LYS A 32 17.45 -4.34 11.23
C LYS A 32 17.59 -3.07 10.40
N PHE A 33 16.47 -2.54 9.92
CA PHE A 33 16.40 -1.25 9.24
C PHE A 33 15.11 -0.54 9.65
N ARG A 34 15.06 0.78 9.44
CA ARG A 34 13.88 1.61 9.69
C ARG A 34 13.39 2.19 8.36
N PRO A 35 12.33 1.64 7.75
CA PRO A 35 11.78 2.24 6.55
C PRO A 35 11.14 3.59 6.88
N THR A 36 11.42 4.60 6.08
CA THR A 36 10.87 5.96 6.23
C THR A 36 9.88 6.32 5.13
N ILE A 37 9.84 5.53 4.06
CA ILE A 37 8.95 5.70 2.92
C ILE A 37 8.28 4.35 2.61
N ALA A 38 7.03 4.39 2.13
CA ALA A 38 6.38 3.19 1.63
C ALA A 38 6.96 2.82 0.24
N GLY A 39 6.99 1.53 -0.06
CA GLY A 39 7.52 1.04 -1.34
C GLY A 39 8.09 -0.37 -1.26
N ASP A 40 8.55 -0.85 -2.40
CA ASP A 40 9.11 -2.19 -2.53
C ASP A 40 10.62 -2.14 -2.27
N TYR A 41 11.04 -2.59 -1.08
CA TYR A 41 12.45 -2.69 -0.74
C TYR A 41 13.04 -3.97 -1.35
N LEU A 42 14.25 -3.89 -1.88
CA LEU A 42 14.96 -5.02 -2.45
C LEU A 42 16.10 -5.41 -1.52
N ILE A 43 16.08 -6.66 -1.02
CA ILE A 43 17.15 -7.19 -0.18
C ILE A 43 18.03 -8.12 -1.01
N THR A 44 19.31 -7.78 -1.07
CA THR A 44 20.34 -8.52 -1.79
C THR A 44 21.29 -9.15 -0.80
N LEU A 45 21.44 -10.47 -0.88
CA LEU A 45 22.45 -11.23 -0.17
C LEU A 45 23.38 -11.90 -1.19
N LYS A 46 24.69 -11.81 -0.95
CA LYS A 46 25.71 -12.45 -1.79
C LYS A 46 26.72 -13.23 -0.95
N ASP A 47 27.27 -14.28 -1.54
CA ASP A 47 28.35 -15.07 -0.98
C ASP A 47 29.73 -14.39 -1.16
N PHE A 48 30.79 -15.06 -0.69
CA PHE A 48 32.16 -14.58 -0.82
C PHE A 48 32.67 -14.52 -2.27
N LEU A 49 32.02 -15.21 -3.20
CA LEU A 49 32.31 -15.18 -4.63
C LEU A 49 31.51 -14.07 -5.36
N GLY A 50 30.71 -13.29 -4.63
CA GLY A 50 29.86 -12.23 -5.17
C GLY A 50 28.59 -12.75 -5.86
N GLN A 51 28.29 -14.04 -5.74
CA GLN A 51 27.10 -14.65 -6.33
C GLN A 51 25.90 -14.42 -5.42
N HIS A 52 24.72 -14.24 -6.03
CA HIS A 52 23.47 -14.18 -5.27
C HIS A 52 23.23 -15.52 -4.58
N ILE A 53 22.94 -15.49 -3.29
CA ILE A 53 22.46 -16.71 -2.62
C ILE A 53 21.05 -17.03 -3.14
N LEU A 54 20.61 -18.28 -2.93
CA LEU A 54 19.30 -18.74 -3.38
C LEU A 54 18.16 -17.83 -2.87
N GLY A 55 17.26 -17.44 -3.78
CA GLY A 55 16.12 -16.57 -3.47
C GLY A 55 16.46 -15.08 -3.41
N CYS A 56 17.71 -14.67 -3.65
CA CYS A 56 18.08 -13.26 -3.74
C CYS A 56 18.17 -12.76 -5.20
N PRO A 57 17.85 -11.47 -5.43
CA PRO A 57 17.31 -10.55 -4.45
C PRO A 57 15.82 -10.83 -4.16
N PHE A 58 15.37 -10.57 -2.92
CA PHE A 58 13.97 -10.73 -2.55
C PHE A 58 13.29 -9.39 -2.28
N ASN A 59 12.01 -9.29 -2.65
CA ASN A 59 11.19 -8.11 -2.43
C ASN A 59 10.60 -8.12 -1.02
N PHE A 60 10.71 -6.99 -0.34
CA PHE A 60 10.14 -6.71 0.97
C PHE A 60 9.27 -5.45 0.89
N PRO A 61 7.96 -5.60 0.66
CA PRO A 61 7.12 -4.45 0.43
C PRO A 61 6.69 -3.82 1.76
N VAL A 62 6.86 -2.50 1.86
CA VAL A 62 6.55 -1.70 3.04
C VAL A 62 5.41 -0.75 2.73
N TYR A 63 4.50 -0.60 3.70
CA TYR A 63 3.25 0.14 3.52
C TYR A 63 3.03 1.13 4.65
N ASN A 64 2.45 2.28 4.31
CA ASN A 64 2.03 3.29 5.28
C ASN A 64 0.50 3.35 5.31
N PRO A 65 -0.16 2.72 6.29
CA PRO A 65 -1.63 2.68 6.37
C PRO A 65 -2.26 4.08 6.49
N ASN A 66 -1.53 5.06 7.03
CA ASN A 66 -2.02 6.41 7.25
C ASN A 66 -1.86 7.33 6.04
N GLY A 67 -1.29 6.84 4.93
CA GLY A 67 -1.02 7.65 3.74
C GLY A 67 -2.18 7.75 2.76
N VAL A 68 -3.31 7.08 3.01
CA VAL A 68 -4.50 7.17 2.16
C VAL A 68 -5.26 8.43 2.54
N HIS A 69 -5.44 9.34 1.58
CA HIS A 69 -6.11 10.62 1.81
C HIS A 69 -7.23 10.83 0.80
N LEU A 70 -8.40 11.29 1.26
CA LEU A 70 -9.43 11.81 0.36
C LEU A 70 -9.02 13.22 -0.10
N GLU A 71 -9.10 13.47 -1.40
CA GLU A 71 -8.99 14.83 -1.91
C GLU A 71 -10.21 15.67 -1.46
N PRO A 72 -10.06 16.99 -1.27
CA PRO A 72 -11.19 17.85 -0.94
C PRO A 72 -12.32 17.72 -1.97
N PHE A 73 -13.52 17.42 -1.50
CA PHE A 73 -14.72 17.35 -2.34
C PHE A 73 -15.86 18.15 -1.73
N HIS A 74 -16.69 18.73 -2.58
CA HIS A 74 -17.92 19.36 -2.15
C HIS A 74 -18.99 18.28 -1.91
N PRO A 75 -19.97 18.53 -1.01
CA PRO A 75 -21.12 17.65 -0.86
C PRO A 75 -21.70 17.30 -2.23
N LEU A 76 -21.97 16.02 -2.47
CA LEU A 76 -22.43 15.53 -3.77
C LEU A 76 -23.79 16.16 -4.09
N GLN A 77 -23.81 17.08 -5.06
CA GLN A 77 -24.98 17.94 -5.35
C GLN A 77 -25.97 17.31 -6.34
N ALA A 78 -25.57 16.24 -7.04
CA ALA A 78 -26.38 15.59 -8.05
C ALA A 78 -26.44 14.08 -7.80
N ILE A 79 -27.59 13.49 -8.13
CA ILE A 79 -27.83 12.03 -8.05
C ILE A 79 -26.98 11.28 -9.11
N ASN A 80 -26.63 11.97 -10.20
CA ASN A 80 -25.92 11.39 -11.33
C ASN A 80 -24.41 11.63 -11.17
N ASP A 81 -23.62 10.53 -11.08
CA ASP A 81 -22.15 10.51 -10.95
C ASP A 81 -21.58 11.09 -9.64
N CYS A 82 -22.08 10.60 -8.51
CA CYS A 82 -21.49 10.86 -7.21
C CYS A 82 -20.07 10.27 -7.15
N HIS A 83 -19.05 11.08 -6.87
CA HIS A 83 -17.69 10.56 -6.78
C HIS A 83 -16.80 11.29 -5.78
N PHE A 84 -15.77 10.58 -5.33
CA PHE A 84 -14.67 11.13 -4.55
C PHE A 84 -13.35 10.56 -5.06
N ILE A 85 -12.26 11.26 -4.79
CA ILE A 85 -10.92 10.88 -5.24
C ILE A 85 -10.07 10.58 -4.01
N CYS A 86 -9.39 9.44 -4.03
CA CYS A 86 -8.40 9.07 -3.03
C CYS A 86 -6.99 9.15 -3.62
N ASN A 87 -6.05 9.71 -2.87
CA ASN A 87 -4.62 9.70 -3.15
C ASN A 87 -3.92 8.63 -2.29
N VAL A 88 -3.05 7.82 -2.91
CA VAL A 88 -2.26 6.76 -2.24
C VAL A 88 -0.75 6.84 -2.53
N ASP A 89 -0.22 8.01 -2.89
CA ASP A 89 1.19 8.24 -3.28
C ASP A 89 2.20 7.68 -2.26
N ASN A 90 1.89 7.77 -0.97
CA ASN A 90 2.82 7.39 0.09
C ASN A 90 2.39 6.13 0.85
N VAL A 91 1.49 5.32 0.30
CA VAL A 91 0.91 4.14 0.98
C VAL A 91 1.64 2.86 0.63
N GLY A 92 2.24 2.80 -0.56
CA GLY A 92 2.74 1.58 -1.17
C GLY A 92 1.66 0.85 -1.98
N GLN A 93 2.05 -0.19 -2.73
CA GLN A 93 1.14 -0.86 -3.66
C GLN A 93 0.02 -1.65 -2.96
N GLY A 94 -1.20 -1.58 -3.49
CA GLY A 94 -2.34 -2.22 -2.88
C GLY A 94 -3.63 -2.06 -3.67
N LYS A 95 -4.74 -2.50 -3.06
CA LYS A 95 -6.08 -2.44 -3.64
C LYS A 95 -7.04 -1.79 -2.66
N PHE A 96 -7.97 -1.03 -3.21
CA PHE A 96 -9.13 -0.52 -2.49
C PHE A 96 -10.19 -1.60 -2.34
N PHE A 97 -10.86 -1.56 -1.21
CA PHE A 97 -12.11 -2.25 -0.95
C PHE A 97 -13.13 -1.19 -0.52
N VAL A 98 -14.24 -1.10 -1.25
CA VAL A 98 -15.25 -0.05 -1.08
C VAL A 98 -16.61 -0.69 -0.93
N MET A 99 -17.36 -0.27 0.09
CA MET A 99 -18.78 -0.59 0.21
C MET A 99 -19.56 0.70 0.45
N ILE A 100 -20.65 0.89 -0.28
CA ILE A 100 -21.49 2.07 -0.18
C ILE A 100 -22.91 1.61 0.14
N TYR A 101 -23.51 2.18 1.18
CA TYR A 101 -24.86 1.85 1.63
C TYR A 101 -25.70 3.12 1.77
N ASP A 102 -26.98 3.01 1.45
CA ASP A 102 -27.98 3.98 1.90
C ASP A 102 -28.05 3.93 3.44
N GLN A 103 -27.99 5.08 4.13
CA GLN A 103 -28.04 5.08 5.59
C GLN A 103 -29.31 4.41 6.15
N LEU A 104 -30.41 4.45 5.40
CA LEU A 104 -31.72 3.93 5.80
C LEU A 104 -31.95 2.48 5.33
N LYS A 105 -31.09 1.92 4.47
CA LYS A 105 -31.28 0.58 3.91
C LYS A 105 -30.01 -0.26 3.93
N PRO A 106 -30.12 -1.57 4.19
CA PRO A 106 -28.96 -2.46 4.19
C PRO A 106 -28.46 -2.84 2.78
N ILE A 107 -29.01 -2.25 1.72
CA ILE A 107 -28.68 -2.63 0.33
C ILE A 107 -27.43 -1.87 -0.12
N GLN A 108 -26.43 -2.62 -0.57
CA GLN A 108 -25.21 -2.04 -1.12
C GLN A 108 -25.49 -1.41 -2.49
N ILE A 109 -24.92 -0.22 -2.71
CA ILE A 109 -24.93 0.50 -3.98
C ILE A 109 -23.65 0.13 -4.73
N PRO A 110 -23.76 -0.30 -6.01
CA PRO A 110 -22.58 -0.55 -6.84
C PRO A 110 -21.72 0.70 -6.96
N CYS A 111 -20.40 0.52 -6.88
CA CYS A 111 -19.43 1.56 -7.14
C CYS A 111 -18.45 1.14 -8.24
N GLN A 112 -17.85 2.12 -8.89
CA GLN A 112 -16.83 1.94 -9.90
C GLN A 112 -15.53 2.58 -9.41
N LEU A 113 -14.42 1.87 -9.58
CA LEU A 113 -13.09 2.34 -9.26
C LEU A 113 -12.35 2.61 -10.56
N GLN A 114 -11.83 3.82 -10.70
CA GLN A 114 -11.05 4.24 -11.86
C GLN A 114 -9.67 4.74 -11.39
N SER A 115 -8.61 4.09 -11.86
CA SER A 115 -7.25 4.55 -11.63
C SER A 115 -6.99 5.84 -12.42
N LEU A 116 -6.41 6.83 -11.75
CA LEU A 116 -5.99 8.11 -12.29
C LEU A 116 -4.46 8.26 -12.20
N ALA A 117 -3.92 9.28 -12.85
CA ALA A 117 -2.49 9.61 -12.75
C ALA A 117 -2.08 10.02 -11.32
N LYS A 118 -0.78 9.82 -11.00
CA LYS A 118 -0.16 10.14 -9.69
C LYS A 118 -0.79 9.38 -8.52
N ASN A 119 -0.93 8.05 -8.66
CA ASN A 119 -1.48 7.15 -7.64
C ASN A 119 -2.80 7.64 -7.03
N ARG A 120 -3.72 8.09 -7.88
CA ARG A 120 -5.06 8.49 -7.47
C ARG A 120 -6.10 7.50 -7.97
N CYS A 121 -7.20 7.40 -7.25
CA CYS A 121 -8.33 6.57 -7.64
C CYS A 121 -9.62 7.37 -7.49
N LYS A 122 -10.40 7.47 -8.58
CA LYS A 122 -11.77 7.99 -8.54
C LYS A 122 -12.70 6.83 -8.18
N ILE A 123 -13.51 7.03 -7.16
CA ILE A 123 -14.57 6.11 -6.76
C ILE A 123 -15.91 6.78 -7.08
N SER A 124 -16.65 6.22 -8.04
CA SER A 124 -17.95 6.70 -8.50
C SER A 124 -19.09 5.77 -8.08
N PHE A 125 -20.26 6.32 -7.80
CA PHE A 125 -21.51 5.59 -7.58
C PHE A 125 -22.71 6.43 -8.02
N SER A 126 -23.85 5.78 -8.27
CA SER A 126 -25.09 6.46 -8.69
C SER A 126 -26.22 6.07 -7.75
N PRO A 127 -26.53 6.90 -6.72
CA PRO A 127 -27.68 6.66 -5.87
C PRO A 127 -29.00 6.79 -6.67
N SER A 128 -30.08 6.17 -6.19
CA SER A 128 -31.41 6.32 -6.82
C SER A 128 -32.25 7.45 -6.23
N LYS A 129 -31.83 8.02 -5.09
CA LYS A 129 -32.54 9.07 -4.35
C LYS A 129 -31.54 10.03 -3.73
N ILE A 130 -31.99 11.24 -3.40
CA ILE A 130 -31.23 12.15 -2.54
C ILE A 130 -31.30 11.62 -1.11
N GLY A 131 -30.18 11.62 -0.41
CA GLY A 131 -30.09 11.14 0.97
C GLY A 131 -28.66 11.05 1.47
N THR A 132 -28.52 10.51 2.68
CA THR A 132 -27.22 10.26 3.31
C THR A 132 -26.77 8.83 3.05
N TYR A 133 -25.51 8.67 2.66
CA TYR A 133 -24.90 7.39 2.33
C TYR A 133 -23.71 7.13 3.26
N ARG A 134 -23.55 5.88 3.69
CA ARG A 134 -22.40 5.40 4.46
C ARG A 134 -21.41 4.77 3.50
N ILE A 135 -20.16 5.22 3.56
CA ILE A 135 -19.08 4.69 2.74
C ILE A 135 -18.10 4.00 3.69
N TYR A 136 -17.81 2.73 3.42
CA TYR A 136 -16.70 2.01 4.01
C TYR A 136 -15.58 1.91 2.99
N LEU A 137 -14.40 2.39 3.35
CA LEU A 137 -13.21 2.39 2.51
C LEU A 137 -12.08 1.73 3.28
N ALA A 138 -11.46 0.74 2.65
CA ALA A 138 -10.23 0.15 3.14
C ALA A 138 -9.21 0.07 2.00
N TYR A 139 -7.93 0.20 2.35
CA TYR A 139 -6.82 -0.07 1.45
C TYR A 139 -5.95 -1.15 2.05
N ARG A 140 -5.73 -2.25 1.32
CA ARG A 140 -5.02 -3.45 1.82
C ARG A 140 -5.62 -3.99 3.14
N ASN A 141 -6.94 -4.02 3.21
CA ASN A 141 -7.72 -4.44 4.39
C ASN A 141 -7.55 -3.55 5.63
N ILE A 142 -6.94 -2.37 5.49
CA ILE A 142 -6.82 -1.39 6.57
C ILE A 142 -7.86 -0.30 6.34
N PRO A 143 -8.79 -0.07 7.30
CA PRO A 143 -9.77 0.99 7.19
C PRO A 143 -9.11 2.36 7.02
N VAL A 144 -9.65 3.16 6.09
CA VAL A 144 -9.24 4.55 5.92
C VAL A 144 -10.02 5.40 6.90
N ASN A 145 -9.34 5.91 7.93
CA ASN A 145 -9.97 6.71 8.98
C ASN A 145 -10.30 8.13 8.47
N GLY A 146 -11.42 8.70 8.95
CA GLY A 146 -11.81 10.09 8.66
C GLY A 146 -12.90 10.27 7.61
N MET A 147 -13.67 9.22 7.32
CA MET A 147 -14.90 9.30 6.50
C MET A 147 -16.16 9.26 7.36
#